data_AF-A0A4U6BRX4-F1
#
_entry.id   AF-A0A4U6BRX4-F1
#
_cell.length_a   1.000
_cell.length_b   1.000
_cell.length_c   1.000
_cell.angle_alpha   90.00
_cell.angle_beta   90.00
_cell.angle_gamma   90.00
#
_symmetry.space_group_name_H-M   'P 1'
#
loop_
_entity.id
_entity.type
_entity.pdbx_description
1 polymer ?
#
loop_
_entity_poly.entity_id
_entity_poly.type
_entity_poly.pdbx_seq_one_letter_code
_entity_poly.pdbx_strand_id
1 'polypeptide(L)'
;MTEYQPAASIDAVEQGLASAGYIANRQIATAVYLSQRIEKPILVEGPAGVGKTELAKAIAAWRGLKLIRLQCYEGLDEAKALYEWKYAKQLLYTQILKDKLGEVLGDAETLPAALNKLHDFGDVFFSKEFVEPRPLLQALEQPKGCVLLIDEIDKSDAEFESLLLEILSDFQVTLPELGTISAISPPTVILTSNSERDLGDALKRRCLHLHIGFPEQKLEERIVESRVPGISQSLRRQIVSFINDVRTLDLKKLPSVSEAIDWARVLVLLQASELDHQMVKDTLNVLLKYEADIETTMPQVTAFIGKTRQLVS
;
A
#
# COMPACT_ATOMS: atom_id res chain seq x y z
N MET A 1 -3.65 -2.96 27.33
CA MET A 1 -4.68 -2.84 26.27
C MET A 1 -4.60 -1.42 25.76
N THR A 2 -3.93 -1.18 24.64
CA THR A 2 -3.87 0.15 24.04
C THR A 2 -5.09 0.28 23.14
N GLU A 3 -6.12 0.96 23.63
CA GLU A 3 -7.28 1.36 22.83
C GLU A 3 -6.80 2.15 21.61
N TYR A 4 -7.41 1.90 20.45
CA TYR A 4 -7.21 2.70 19.25
C TYR A 4 -7.67 4.13 19.53
N GLN A 5 -6.73 5.03 19.82
CA GLN A 5 -7.03 6.44 19.99
C GLN A 5 -6.75 7.21 18.68
N PRO A 6 -7.77 7.85 18.09
CA PRO A 6 -7.56 8.71 16.94
C PRO A 6 -6.59 9.83 17.31
N ALA A 7 -5.84 10.33 16.32
CA ALA A 7 -4.89 11.40 16.59
C ALA A 7 -5.60 12.63 17.19
N ALA A 8 -4.94 13.29 18.15
CA ALA A 8 -5.50 14.46 18.82
C ALA A 8 -5.71 15.63 17.85
N SER A 9 -4.76 15.85 16.93
CA SER A 9 -4.78 16.92 15.94
C SER A 9 -4.16 16.49 14.61
N ILE A 10 -4.37 17.30 13.58
CA ILE A 10 -3.71 17.12 12.27
C ILE A 10 -2.19 17.27 12.42
N ASP A 11 -1.71 18.16 13.29
CA ASP A 11 -0.28 18.35 13.54
C ASP A 11 0.36 17.10 14.17
N ALA A 12 -0.39 16.41 15.05
CA ALA A 12 0.07 15.15 15.63
C ALA A 12 0.20 14.04 14.56
N VAL A 13 -0.67 14.04 13.54
CA VAL A 13 -0.54 13.14 12.39
C VAL A 13 0.72 13.47 11.59
N GLU A 14 0.97 14.74 11.30
CA GLU A 14 2.15 15.18 10.56
C GLU A 14 3.46 14.79 11.27
N GLN A 15 3.54 15.05 12.58
CA GLN A 15 4.69 14.67 13.40
C GLN A 15 4.83 13.14 13.49
N GLY A 16 3.71 12.42 13.63
CA GLY A 16 3.67 10.97 13.66
C GLY A 16 4.23 10.35 12.38
N LEU A 17 3.74 10.80 11.23
CA LEU A 17 4.24 10.36 9.91
C LEU A 17 5.71 10.72 9.71
N ALA A 18 6.13 11.92 10.14
CA ALA A 18 7.52 12.35 10.05
C ALA A 18 8.44 11.46 10.91
N SER A 19 7.99 11.05 12.10
CA SER A 19 8.74 10.12 12.97
C SER A 19 8.92 8.73 12.33
N ALA A 20 8.01 8.33 11.44
CA ALA A 20 8.09 7.12 10.63
C ALA A 20 8.83 7.32 9.29
N GLY A 21 9.45 8.48 9.07
CA GLY A 21 10.21 8.79 7.86
C GLY A 21 9.37 9.18 6.64
N TYR A 22 8.12 9.60 6.85
CA TYR A 22 7.23 10.11 5.80
C TYR A 22 6.90 11.59 6.02
N ILE A 23 7.40 12.46 5.14
CA ILE A 23 7.17 13.89 5.24
C ILE A 23 5.85 14.24 4.53
N ALA A 24 4.76 14.30 5.30
CA ALA A 24 3.45 14.64 4.79
C ALA A 24 3.27 16.15 4.62
N ASN A 25 2.44 16.54 3.64
CA ASN A 25 1.87 17.89 3.59
C ASN A 25 0.58 17.97 4.42
N ARG A 26 0.01 19.17 4.55
CA ARG A 26 -1.22 19.39 5.31
C ARG A 26 -2.41 18.60 4.77
N GLN A 27 -2.53 18.44 3.46
CA GLN A 27 -3.63 17.71 2.82
C GLN A 27 -3.59 16.22 3.18
N ILE A 28 -2.41 15.59 3.07
CA ILE A 28 -2.19 14.18 3.45
C ILE A 28 -2.47 13.98 4.93
N ALA A 29 -1.92 14.84 5.80
CA ALA A 29 -2.16 14.75 7.24
C ALA A 29 -3.65 14.91 7.59
N THR A 30 -4.38 15.79 6.90
CA THR A 30 -5.81 16.00 7.09
C THR A 30 -6.62 14.77 6.64
N ALA A 31 -6.30 14.19 5.49
CA ALA A 31 -6.99 13.00 4.99
C ALA A 31 -6.82 11.81 5.95
N VAL A 32 -5.61 11.58 6.45
CA VAL A 32 -5.33 10.52 7.45
C VAL A 32 -6.05 10.81 8.76
N TYR A 33 -6.08 12.06 9.23
CA TYR A 33 -6.80 12.45 10.43
C TYR A 33 -8.31 12.21 10.31
N LEU A 34 -8.91 12.61 9.18
CA LEU A 34 -10.34 12.45 8.94
C LEU A 34 -10.70 10.97 8.84
N SER A 35 -9.95 10.19 8.05
CA SER A 35 -10.14 8.75 7.88
C SER A 35 -10.25 8.02 9.22
N GLN A 36 -9.40 8.35 10.19
CA GLN A 36 -9.40 7.73 11.52
C GLN A 36 -10.62 8.09 12.38
N ARG A 37 -11.31 9.20 12.08
CA ARG A 37 -12.47 9.67 12.88
C ARG A 37 -13.81 9.29 12.31
N ILE A 38 -13.91 9.23 10.99
CA ILE A 38 -15.12 8.81 10.30
C ILE A 38 -15.08 7.35 9.87
N GLU A 39 -13.99 6.65 10.22
CA GLU A 39 -13.75 5.24 9.89
C GLU A 39 -13.94 4.95 8.40
N LYS A 40 -13.42 5.85 7.54
CA LYS A 40 -13.47 5.68 6.09
C LYS A 40 -12.11 5.31 5.50
N PRO A 41 -12.06 4.38 4.54
CA PRO A 41 -10.89 4.12 3.71
C PRO A 41 -10.36 5.38 3.01
N ILE A 42 -9.08 5.40 2.67
CA ILE A 42 -8.47 6.46 1.85
C ILE A 42 -8.11 5.87 0.49
N LEU A 43 -8.60 6.49 -0.59
CA LEU A 43 -8.15 6.22 -1.94
C LEU A 43 -7.09 7.25 -2.32
N VAL A 44 -5.86 6.77 -2.52
CA VAL A 44 -4.69 7.56 -2.84
C VAL A 44 -4.38 7.45 -4.33
N GLU A 45 -4.67 8.51 -5.08
CA GLU A 45 -4.38 8.61 -6.51
C GLU A 45 -3.16 9.49 -6.78
N GLY A 46 -2.47 9.23 -7.89
CA GLY A 46 -1.35 10.06 -8.34
C GLY A 46 -0.34 9.26 -9.18
N PRO A 47 0.75 9.89 -9.65
CA PRO A 47 1.78 9.20 -10.42
C PRO A 47 2.49 8.10 -9.63
N ALA A 48 3.19 7.20 -10.33
CA ALA A 48 4.08 6.24 -9.68
C ALA A 48 5.25 6.95 -8.98
N GLY A 49 5.71 6.43 -7.84
CA GLY A 49 6.90 6.95 -7.15
C GLY A 49 6.72 8.26 -6.36
N VAL A 50 5.49 8.70 -6.12
CA VAL A 50 5.18 9.88 -5.27
C VAL A 50 4.96 9.55 -3.79
N GLY A 51 5.08 8.27 -3.40
CA GLY A 51 4.99 7.83 -2.00
C GLY A 51 3.62 7.33 -1.54
N LYS A 52 2.72 6.93 -2.45
CA LYS A 52 1.38 6.39 -2.10
C LYS A 52 1.46 5.14 -1.22
N THR A 53 2.22 4.13 -1.65
CA THR A 53 2.48 2.90 -0.88
C THR A 53 3.24 3.18 0.42
N GLU A 54 4.15 4.16 0.40
CA GLU A 54 4.95 4.53 1.57
C GLU A 54 4.10 5.17 2.67
N LEU A 55 3.02 5.88 2.32
CA LEU A 55 2.07 6.43 3.29
C LEU A 55 1.47 5.33 4.18
N ALA A 56 1.02 4.21 3.59
CA ALA A 56 0.45 3.11 4.36
C ALA A 56 1.49 2.47 5.31
N LYS A 57 2.73 2.29 4.84
CA LYS A 57 3.83 1.80 5.67
C LYS A 57 4.13 2.75 6.84
N ALA A 58 4.14 4.05 6.58
CA ALA A 58 4.39 5.06 7.58
C ALA A 58 3.28 5.11 8.63
N ILE A 59 2.02 4.99 8.24
CA ILE A 59 0.89 4.89 9.17
C ILE A 59 1.02 3.65 10.05
N ALA A 60 1.36 2.49 9.46
CA ALA A 60 1.54 1.25 10.20
C ALA A 60 2.69 1.35 11.22
N ALA A 61 3.84 1.88 10.80
CA ALA A 61 5.00 2.08 11.66
C ALA A 61 4.74 3.08 12.79
N TRP A 62 4.14 4.24 12.48
CA TRP A 62 3.77 5.26 13.46
C TRP A 62 2.80 4.71 14.51
N ARG A 63 1.81 3.92 14.10
CA ARG A 63 0.80 3.35 14.99
C ARG A 63 1.22 2.04 15.66
N GLY A 64 2.35 1.46 15.27
CA GLY A 64 2.78 0.14 15.73
C GLY A 64 1.79 -0.98 15.35
N LEU A 65 1.07 -0.81 14.23
CA LEU A 65 0.09 -1.77 13.72
C LEU A 65 0.72 -2.67 12.67
N LYS A 66 0.17 -3.88 12.53
CA LYS A 66 0.56 -4.79 11.45
C LYS A 66 0.17 -4.17 10.11
N LEU A 67 1.11 -4.16 9.16
CA LEU A 67 0.81 -3.84 7.76
C LEU A 67 0.44 -5.13 7.03
N ILE A 68 -0.75 -5.17 6.45
CA ILE A 68 -1.19 -6.25 5.57
C ILE A 68 -1.32 -5.65 4.17
N ARG A 69 -0.61 -6.23 3.21
CA ARG A 69 -0.61 -5.76 1.82
C ARG A 69 -1.31 -6.76 0.92
N LEU A 70 -2.26 -6.27 0.14
CA LEU A 70 -2.84 -6.94 -1.01
C LEU A 70 -2.35 -6.22 -2.25
N GLN A 71 -1.59 -6.90 -3.10
CA GLN A 71 -1.17 -6.38 -4.39
C GLN A 71 -2.23 -6.72 -5.42
N CYS A 72 -2.78 -5.71 -6.08
CA CYS A 72 -3.69 -5.88 -7.21
C CYS A 72 -2.90 -6.05 -8.51
N TYR A 73 -3.41 -6.93 -9.36
CA TYR A 73 -2.92 -7.26 -10.69
C TYR A 73 -4.06 -7.93 -11.46
N GLU A 74 -3.91 -8.04 -12.78
CA GLU A 74 -4.93 -8.61 -13.67
C GLU A 74 -5.17 -10.10 -13.38
N GLY A 75 -6.43 -10.51 -13.21
CA GLY A 75 -6.76 -11.88 -12.79
C GLY A 75 -6.51 -12.18 -11.32
N LEU A 76 -6.47 -11.15 -10.46
CA LEU A 76 -6.62 -11.34 -9.02
C LEU A 76 -8.03 -11.85 -8.70
N ASP A 77 -8.10 -13.01 -8.06
CA ASP A 77 -9.35 -13.68 -7.72
C ASP A 77 -9.66 -13.60 -6.21
N GLU A 78 -10.89 -13.96 -5.87
CA GLU A 78 -11.38 -14.06 -4.49
C GLU A 78 -10.48 -14.95 -3.63
N ALA A 79 -10.04 -16.08 -4.18
CA ALA A 79 -9.26 -17.08 -3.46
C ALA A 79 -7.89 -16.56 -2.98
N LYS A 80 -7.23 -15.68 -3.76
CA LYS A 80 -5.95 -15.08 -3.36
C LYS A 80 -6.12 -13.85 -2.47
N ALA A 81 -7.27 -13.19 -2.52
CA ALA A 81 -7.53 -11.98 -1.76
C ALA A 81 -8.15 -12.25 -0.39
N LEU A 82 -9.16 -13.12 -0.32
CA LEU A 82 -9.92 -13.43 0.88
C LEU A 82 -9.43 -14.68 1.58
N TYR A 83 -9.50 -15.84 0.93
CA TYR A 83 -9.18 -17.11 1.59
C TYR A 83 -9.00 -18.29 0.63
N GLU A 84 -8.23 -19.29 1.05
CA GLU A 84 -8.10 -20.56 0.31
C GLU A 84 -8.41 -21.76 1.22
N TRP A 85 -9.10 -22.75 0.68
CA TRP A 85 -9.35 -24.00 1.40
C TRP A 85 -8.10 -24.88 1.43
N LYS A 86 -7.72 -25.33 2.64
CA LYS A 86 -6.66 -26.33 2.82
C LYS A 86 -7.21 -27.73 2.57
N TYR A 87 -7.47 -28.06 1.31
CA TYR A 87 -8.00 -29.37 0.92
C TYR A 87 -7.14 -30.55 1.42
N ALA A 88 -5.81 -30.41 1.43
CA ALA A 88 -4.92 -31.46 1.96
C ALA A 88 -5.17 -31.70 3.47
N LYS A 89 -5.44 -30.64 4.24
CA LYS A 89 -5.77 -30.73 5.67
C LYS A 89 -7.16 -31.37 5.84
N GLN A 90 -8.13 -31.00 5.00
CA GLN A 90 -9.45 -31.62 4.99
C GLN A 90 -9.37 -33.11 4.65
N LEU A 91 -8.60 -33.51 3.64
CA LEU A 91 -8.38 -34.91 3.28
C LEU A 91 -7.70 -35.71 4.39
N LEU A 92 -6.66 -35.16 5.00
CA LEU A 92 -5.99 -35.79 6.15
C LEU A 92 -6.97 -35.95 7.33
N TYR A 93 -7.77 -34.92 7.59
CA TYR A 93 -8.78 -34.97 8.65
C TYR A 93 -9.85 -36.03 8.34
N THR A 94 -10.33 -36.11 7.09
CA THR A 94 -11.24 -37.15 6.62
C THR A 94 -10.64 -38.55 6.74
N GLN A 95 -9.33 -38.72 6.46
CA GLN A 95 -8.65 -40.00 6.64
C GLN A 95 -8.53 -40.39 8.12
N ILE A 96 -8.08 -39.47 8.98
CA ILE A 96 -8.00 -39.70 10.43
C ILE A 96 -9.40 -39.98 11.00
N LEU A 97 -10.41 -39.24 10.55
CA LEU A 97 -11.80 -39.50 10.90
C LEU A 97 -12.22 -40.87 10.43
N LYS A 98 -11.95 -41.27 9.18
CA LYS A 98 -12.29 -42.59 8.65
C LYS A 98 -11.62 -43.71 9.45
N ASP A 99 -10.36 -43.55 9.83
CA ASP A 99 -9.62 -44.52 10.64
C ASP A 99 -10.21 -44.61 12.06
N LYS A 100 -10.48 -43.47 12.72
CA LYS A 100 -11.15 -43.41 14.03
C LYS A 100 -12.61 -43.85 14.00
N LEU A 101 -13.33 -43.58 12.93
CA LEU A 101 -14.69 -44.06 12.72
C LEU A 101 -14.69 -45.57 12.50
N GLY A 102 -13.67 -46.12 11.84
CA GLY A 102 -13.45 -47.57 11.80
C GLY A 102 -13.36 -48.18 13.20
N GLU A 103 -12.70 -47.50 14.14
CA GLU A 103 -12.61 -47.91 15.54
C GLU A 103 -13.90 -47.67 16.35
N VAL A 104 -14.63 -46.57 16.09
CA VAL A 104 -15.83 -46.17 16.86
C VAL A 104 -17.13 -46.79 16.33
N LEU A 105 -17.23 -47.05 15.03
CA LEU A 105 -18.40 -47.67 14.37
C LEU A 105 -18.42 -49.19 14.49
N GLY A 106 -17.34 -49.82 14.98
CA GLY A 106 -17.32 -51.24 15.30
C GLY A 106 -18.43 -51.66 16.28
N ASP A 107 -18.93 -50.73 17.09
CA ASP A 107 -19.99 -50.92 18.09
C ASP A 107 -21.36 -50.32 17.72
N ALA A 108 -21.53 -49.77 16.51
CA ALA A 108 -22.79 -49.11 16.11
C ALA A 108 -23.71 -50.06 15.34
N GLU A 109 -24.80 -50.50 15.95
CA GLU A 109 -25.72 -51.49 15.36
C GLU A 109 -26.60 -50.93 14.21
N THR A 110 -26.75 -49.61 14.07
CA THR A 110 -27.63 -49.02 13.03
C THR A 110 -27.08 -47.73 12.40
N LEU A 111 -27.33 -47.58 11.09
CA LEU A 111 -26.92 -46.43 10.27
C LEU A 111 -27.33 -45.05 10.84
N PRO A 112 -28.56 -44.88 11.40
CA PRO A 112 -28.99 -43.59 11.97
C PRO A 112 -28.24 -43.20 13.25
N ALA A 113 -27.87 -44.17 14.09
CA ALA A 113 -27.10 -43.92 15.32
C ALA A 113 -25.64 -43.53 15.01
N ALA A 114 -25.07 -44.13 13.95
CA ALA A 114 -23.77 -43.74 13.41
C ALA A 114 -23.78 -42.30 12.83
N LEU A 115 -24.84 -41.96 12.07
CA LEU A 115 -25.00 -40.62 11.49
C LEU A 115 -25.22 -39.53 12.55
N ASN A 116 -25.97 -39.79 13.63
CA ASN A 116 -26.11 -38.83 14.72
C ASN A 116 -24.79 -38.59 15.47
N LYS A 117 -23.99 -39.64 15.72
CA LYS A 117 -22.63 -39.48 16.27
C LYS A 117 -21.71 -38.70 15.33
N LEU A 118 -21.89 -38.83 14.02
CA LEU A 118 -21.15 -38.10 12.98
C LEU A 118 -21.59 -36.65 12.84
N HIS A 119 -22.85 -36.31 13.14
CA HIS A 119 -23.36 -34.96 13.01
C HIS A 119 -22.66 -33.98 13.98
N ASP A 120 -22.24 -34.46 15.15
CA ASP A 120 -21.37 -33.72 16.08
C ASP A 120 -19.97 -33.44 15.49
N PHE A 121 -19.53 -34.23 14.49
CA PHE A 121 -18.28 -34.02 13.75
C PHE A 121 -18.48 -33.32 12.38
N GLY A 122 -19.73 -33.22 11.89
CA GLY A 122 -20.08 -32.71 10.56
C GLY A 122 -19.79 -31.23 10.38
N ASP A 123 -19.99 -30.44 11.44
CA ASP A 123 -19.64 -29.00 11.46
C ASP A 123 -18.13 -28.75 11.41
N VAL A 124 -17.30 -29.79 11.59
CA VAL A 124 -15.84 -29.64 11.52
C VAL A 124 -15.36 -29.47 10.08
N PHE A 125 -16.06 -30.03 9.08
CA PHE A 125 -15.62 -29.98 7.67
C PHE A 125 -15.62 -28.57 7.07
N PHE A 126 -16.53 -27.71 7.54
CA PHE A 126 -16.64 -26.28 7.16
C PHE A 126 -16.30 -25.38 8.35
N SER A 127 -15.27 -25.73 9.11
CA SER A 127 -14.76 -24.88 10.18
C SER A 127 -13.68 -23.92 9.65
N LYS A 128 -13.54 -22.76 10.30
CA LYS A 128 -12.43 -21.82 10.07
C LYS A 128 -11.05 -22.48 10.11
N GLU A 129 -10.91 -23.66 10.73
CA GLU A 129 -9.65 -24.39 10.82
C GLU A 129 -9.12 -24.92 9.48
N PHE A 130 -9.97 -25.03 8.47
CA PHE A 130 -9.60 -25.48 7.12
C PHE A 130 -9.45 -24.32 6.13
N VAL A 131 -9.65 -23.10 6.59
CA VAL A 131 -9.49 -21.89 5.80
C VAL A 131 -8.11 -21.28 6.06
N GLU A 132 -7.35 -21.06 5.00
CA GLU A 132 -6.17 -20.20 5.02
C GLU A 132 -6.59 -18.76 4.76
N PRO A 133 -6.57 -17.87 5.78
CA PRO A 133 -6.94 -16.49 5.56
C PRO A 133 -5.87 -15.80 4.69
N ARG A 134 -6.33 -15.07 3.68
CA ARG A 134 -5.53 -14.21 2.80
C ARG A 134 -5.65 -12.74 3.21
N PRO A 135 -4.96 -11.77 2.58
CA PRO A 135 -4.82 -10.42 3.11
C PRO A 135 -6.11 -9.74 3.60
N LEU A 136 -7.23 -9.89 2.88
CA LEU A 136 -8.51 -9.28 3.28
C LEU A 136 -9.07 -9.93 4.55
N LEU A 137 -9.20 -11.26 4.60
CA LEU A 137 -9.70 -11.95 5.79
C LEU A 137 -8.73 -11.79 6.98
N GLN A 138 -7.42 -11.86 6.73
CA GLN A 138 -6.40 -11.61 7.75
C GLN A 138 -6.56 -10.23 8.39
N ALA A 139 -6.93 -9.21 7.61
CA ALA A 139 -7.13 -7.86 8.11
C ALA A 139 -8.34 -7.75 9.04
N LEU A 140 -9.45 -8.39 8.68
CA LEU A 140 -10.67 -8.44 9.50
C LEU A 140 -10.43 -9.17 10.84
N GLU A 141 -9.58 -10.19 10.85
CA GLU A 141 -9.30 -11.02 12.02
C GLU A 141 -8.21 -10.45 12.95
N GLN A 142 -7.63 -9.28 12.67
CA GLN A 142 -6.60 -8.70 13.55
C GLN A 142 -7.21 -8.12 14.85
N PRO A 143 -6.85 -8.64 16.04
CA PRO A 143 -7.47 -8.20 17.30
C PRO A 143 -7.14 -6.77 17.74
N LYS A 144 -6.05 -6.20 17.21
CA LYS A 144 -5.61 -4.81 17.49
C LYS A 144 -5.89 -3.86 16.32
N GLY A 145 -6.61 -4.34 15.31
CA GLY A 145 -6.69 -3.72 13.99
C GLY A 145 -5.37 -3.82 13.23
N CYS A 146 -5.36 -3.31 12.01
CA CYS A 146 -4.19 -3.26 11.14
C CYS A 146 -4.27 -2.10 10.15
N VAL A 147 -3.19 -1.87 9.43
CA VAL A 147 -3.23 -1.09 8.20
C VAL A 147 -3.36 -2.07 7.03
N LEU A 148 -4.49 -2.01 6.32
CA LEU A 148 -4.72 -2.78 5.10
C LEU A 148 -4.37 -1.90 3.90
N LEU A 149 -3.32 -2.27 3.18
CA LEU A 149 -2.92 -1.63 1.94
C LEU A 149 -3.42 -2.48 0.75
N ILE A 150 -4.32 -1.91 -0.04
CA ILE A 150 -4.76 -2.45 -1.33
C ILE A 150 -4.01 -1.66 -2.41
N ASP A 151 -2.95 -2.25 -2.95
CA ASP A 151 -1.98 -1.54 -3.78
C ASP A 151 -2.28 -1.75 -5.27
N GLU A 152 -2.25 -0.67 -6.06
CA GLU A 152 -2.51 -0.66 -7.52
C GLU A 152 -3.89 -1.21 -7.91
N ILE A 153 -4.94 -0.75 -7.22
CA ILE A 153 -6.32 -1.23 -7.42
C ILE A 153 -6.81 -1.06 -8.87
N ASP A 154 -6.25 -0.10 -9.61
CA ASP A 154 -6.52 0.14 -11.03
C ASP A 154 -6.10 -1.01 -11.96
N LYS A 155 -5.25 -1.93 -11.48
CA LYS A 155 -4.85 -3.14 -12.21
C LYS A 155 -5.78 -4.33 -11.99
N SER A 156 -6.82 -4.18 -11.17
CA SER A 156 -7.79 -5.24 -10.91
C SER A 156 -9.07 -5.10 -11.74
N ASP A 157 -9.79 -6.20 -11.87
CA ASP A 157 -11.02 -6.28 -12.64
C ASP A 157 -12.23 -5.74 -11.84
N ALA A 158 -13.30 -5.36 -12.55
CA ALA A 158 -14.51 -4.81 -11.93
C ALA A 158 -15.21 -5.78 -10.95
N GLU A 159 -15.06 -7.09 -11.18
CA GLU A 159 -15.54 -8.13 -10.27
C GLU A 159 -14.84 -8.03 -8.91
N PHE A 160 -13.53 -7.82 -8.92
CA PHE A 160 -12.74 -7.63 -7.70
C PHE A 160 -13.08 -6.31 -7.00
N GLU A 161 -13.27 -5.22 -7.75
CA GLU A 161 -13.76 -3.95 -7.17
C GLU A 161 -15.10 -4.14 -6.43
N SER A 162 -15.99 -4.99 -6.98
CA SER A 162 -17.30 -5.30 -6.39
C SER A 162 -17.17 -6.08 -5.08
N LEU A 163 -16.24 -7.03 -5.01
CA LEU A 163 -15.93 -7.79 -3.79
C LEU A 163 -15.49 -6.87 -2.64
N LEU A 164 -14.71 -5.84 -2.94
CA LEU A 164 -14.23 -4.90 -1.92
C LEU A 164 -15.34 -4.03 -1.32
N LEU A 165 -16.50 -3.88 -1.98
CA LEU A 165 -17.53 -2.94 -1.52
C LEU A 165 -18.07 -3.27 -0.14
N GLU A 166 -18.24 -4.56 0.19
CA GLU A 166 -18.71 -4.99 1.52
C GLU A 166 -17.67 -4.64 2.59
N ILE A 167 -16.41 -4.97 2.34
CA ILE A 167 -15.29 -4.73 3.26
C ILE A 167 -15.06 -3.23 3.49
N LEU A 168 -15.14 -2.42 2.44
CA LEU A 168 -14.92 -0.97 2.51
C LEU A 168 -16.08 -0.22 3.16
N SER A 169 -17.27 -0.82 3.25
CA SER A 169 -18.47 -0.19 3.83
C SER A 169 -18.65 -0.58 5.30
N ASP A 170 -18.67 -1.89 5.56
CA ASP A 170 -19.12 -2.46 6.83
C ASP A 170 -18.00 -3.21 7.56
N PHE A 171 -16.78 -3.21 7.01
CA PHE A 171 -15.64 -3.97 7.53
C PHE A 171 -16.00 -5.44 7.81
N GLN A 172 -16.69 -6.06 6.87
CA GLN A 172 -17.06 -7.47 6.93
C GLN A 172 -17.01 -8.11 5.55
N VAL A 173 -17.08 -9.44 5.54
CA VAL A 173 -17.23 -10.21 4.31
C VAL A 173 -18.19 -11.37 4.55
N THR A 174 -19.06 -11.65 3.59
CA THR A 174 -19.95 -12.81 3.64
C THR A 174 -19.40 -13.93 2.79
N LEU A 175 -19.02 -15.03 3.46
CA LEU A 175 -18.53 -16.25 2.80
C LEU A 175 -19.69 -17.26 2.70
N PRO A 176 -19.96 -17.86 1.52
CA PRO A 176 -21.07 -18.81 1.36
C PRO A 176 -21.07 -19.96 2.38
N GLU A 177 -19.88 -20.45 2.74
CA GLU A 177 -19.69 -21.62 3.59
C GLU A 177 -19.55 -21.29 5.08
N LEU A 178 -19.10 -20.07 5.42
CA LEU A 178 -18.80 -19.66 6.80
C LEU A 178 -19.74 -18.57 7.34
N GLY A 179 -20.64 -18.05 6.50
CA GLY A 179 -21.47 -16.91 6.82
C GLY A 179 -20.69 -15.59 6.88
N THR A 180 -21.29 -14.59 7.51
CA THR A 180 -20.72 -13.24 7.60
C THR A 180 -19.65 -13.17 8.70
N ILE A 181 -18.46 -12.69 8.31
CA ILE A 181 -17.32 -12.45 9.20
C ILE A 181 -17.09 -10.95 9.28
N SER A 182 -17.42 -10.35 10.42
CA SER A 182 -17.16 -8.94 10.71
C SER A 182 -15.78 -8.74 11.36
N ALA A 183 -15.16 -7.58 11.12
CA ALA A 183 -13.88 -7.23 11.71
C ALA A 183 -13.94 -7.22 13.24
N ILE A 184 -12.94 -7.81 13.89
CA ILE A 184 -12.77 -7.71 15.35
C ILE A 184 -12.42 -6.26 15.73
N SER A 185 -11.63 -5.60 14.89
CA SER A 185 -11.28 -4.19 15.02
C SER A 185 -11.15 -3.60 13.62
N PRO A 186 -11.85 -2.49 13.30
CA PRO A 186 -11.82 -1.90 11.96
C PRO A 186 -10.38 -1.59 11.50
N PRO A 187 -9.96 -2.10 10.32
CA PRO A 187 -8.66 -1.78 9.77
C PRO A 187 -8.61 -0.35 9.22
N THR A 188 -7.45 0.29 9.30
CA THR A 188 -7.18 1.50 8.51
C THR A 188 -6.88 1.07 7.08
N VAL A 189 -7.81 1.33 6.16
CA VAL A 189 -7.67 0.90 4.75
C VAL A 189 -7.10 2.03 3.89
N ILE A 190 -6.02 1.73 3.18
CA ILE A 190 -5.41 2.60 2.17
C ILE A 190 -5.46 1.87 0.83
N LEU A 191 -6.11 2.46 -0.16
CA LEU A 191 -6.09 2.02 -1.55
C LEU A 191 -5.15 2.93 -2.33
N THR A 192 -4.34 2.37 -3.23
CA THR A 192 -3.48 3.16 -4.12
C THR A 192 -3.84 2.91 -5.58
N SER A 193 -3.77 3.96 -6.39
CA SER A 193 -3.96 3.86 -7.83
C SER A 193 -2.96 4.76 -8.57
N ASN A 194 -2.50 4.31 -9.74
CA ASN A 194 -1.70 5.11 -10.67
C ASN A 194 -2.57 5.91 -11.65
N SER A 195 -3.91 5.82 -11.52
CA SER A 195 -4.88 6.38 -12.45
C SER A 195 -4.67 5.88 -13.89
N GLU A 196 -4.18 4.64 -14.06
CA GLU A 196 -4.04 4.01 -15.38
C GLU A 196 -5.40 3.68 -16.00
N ARG A 197 -6.39 3.40 -15.14
CA ARG A 197 -7.80 3.17 -15.47
C ARG A 197 -8.69 3.90 -14.47
N ASP A 198 -9.87 4.32 -14.93
CA ASP A 198 -10.92 4.84 -14.05
C ASP A 198 -11.52 3.73 -13.17
N LEU A 199 -11.42 3.95 -11.86
CA LEU A 199 -12.08 3.12 -10.85
C LEU A 199 -13.59 3.38 -10.81
N GLY A 200 -14.36 2.35 -10.46
CA GLY A 200 -15.80 2.45 -10.35
C GLY A 200 -16.26 3.48 -9.31
N ASP A 201 -17.31 4.23 -9.65
CA ASP A 201 -17.93 5.23 -8.77
C ASP A 201 -18.32 4.67 -7.39
N ALA A 202 -18.73 3.40 -7.35
CA ALA A 202 -19.12 2.73 -6.12
C ALA A 202 -17.97 2.65 -5.11
N LEU A 203 -16.75 2.40 -5.58
CA LEU A 203 -15.53 2.33 -4.77
C LEU A 203 -15.11 3.75 -4.35
N LYS A 204 -15.08 4.70 -5.30
CA LYS A 204 -14.72 6.11 -5.03
C LYS A 204 -15.61 6.72 -3.94
N ARG A 205 -16.93 6.47 -3.95
CA ARG A 205 -17.89 7.00 -2.96
C ARG A 205 -17.71 6.47 -1.54
N ARG A 206 -17.07 5.31 -1.38
CA ARG A 206 -16.79 4.69 -0.07
C ARG A 206 -15.48 5.14 0.54
N CYS A 207 -14.65 5.85 -0.23
CA CYS A 207 -13.34 6.30 0.20
C CYS A 207 -13.28 7.82 0.37
N LEU A 208 -12.39 8.28 1.24
CA LEU A 208 -11.85 9.64 1.18
C LEU A 208 -10.86 9.70 0.03
N HIS A 209 -11.10 10.61 -0.91
CA HIS A 209 -10.20 10.81 -2.05
C HIS A 209 -9.02 11.70 -1.64
N LEU A 210 -7.81 11.21 -1.91
CA LEU A 210 -6.55 11.94 -1.69
C LEU A 210 -5.71 11.84 -2.96
N HIS A 211 -5.47 12.97 -3.61
CA HIS A 211 -4.51 13.04 -4.71
C HIS A 211 -3.12 13.43 -4.20
N ILE A 212 -2.11 12.62 -4.49
CA ILE A 212 -0.70 12.92 -4.20
C ILE A 212 0.02 13.15 -5.52
N GLY A 213 0.33 14.42 -5.79
CA GLY A 213 1.15 14.82 -6.94
C GLY A 213 2.64 14.89 -6.61
N PHE A 214 3.41 15.47 -7.52
CA PHE A 214 4.79 15.83 -7.24
C PHE A 214 4.83 16.90 -6.12
N PRO A 215 5.69 16.73 -5.11
CA PRO A 215 5.81 17.68 -4.01
C PRO A 215 6.34 19.03 -4.47
N GLU A 216 5.97 20.09 -3.75
CA GLU A 216 6.62 21.39 -3.91
C GLU A 216 8.11 21.30 -3.53
N GLN A 217 8.93 22.18 -4.11
CA GLN A 217 10.39 22.21 -3.91
C GLN A 217 10.80 22.08 -2.43
N LYS A 218 10.20 22.88 -1.53
CA LYS A 218 10.53 22.83 -0.09
C LYS A 218 10.21 21.48 0.55
N LEU A 219 9.13 20.85 0.13
CA LEU A 219 8.72 19.55 0.65
C LEU A 219 9.62 18.44 0.10
N GLU A 220 9.93 18.48 -1.19
CA GLU A 220 10.83 17.53 -1.84
C GLU A 220 12.24 17.58 -1.26
N GLU A 221 12.76 18.78 -1.00
CA GLU A 221 14.03 18.95 -0.30
C GLU A 221 14.05 18.22 1.06
N ARG A 222 13.00 18.39 1.87
CA ARG A 222 12.90 17.70 3.17
C ARG A 222 12.80 16.19 3.01
N ILE A 223 12.12 15.71 1.96
CA ILE A 223 12.03 14.28 1.65
C ILE A 223 13.43 13.73 1.30
N VAL A 224 14.16 14.40 0.41
CA VAL A 224 15.52 14.00 0.00
C VAL A 224 16.47 14.01 1.20
N GLU A 225 16.44 15.07 2.02
CA GLU A 225 17.25 15.16 3.25
C GLU A 225 16.98 14.00 4.21
N SER A 226 15.70 13.65 4.40
CA SER A 226 15.32 12.54 5.28
C SER A 226 15.74 11.17 4.74
N ARG A 227 15.85 10.98 3.42
CA ARG A 227 16.11 9.68 2.78
C ARG A 227 17.55 9.49 2.30
N VAL A 228 18.33 10.57 2.25
CA VAL A 228 19.72 10.60 1.81
C VAL A 228 20.59 11.29 2.87
N PRO A 229 21.02 10.57 3.92
CA PRO A 229 21.91 11.11 4.93
C PRO A 229 23.24 11.58 4.32
N GLY A 230 23.73 12.75 4.73
CA GLY A 230 25.02 13.29 4.29
C GLY A 230 24.98 14.18 3.04
N ILE A 231 23.80 14.41 2.44
CA ILE A 231 23.65 15.37 1.34
C ILE A 231 23.82 16.82 1.84
N SER A 232 24.60 17.63 1.12
CA SER A 232 24.74 19.06 1.43
C SER A 232 23.47 19.84 1.08
N GLN A 233 23.20 20.93 1.80
CA GLN A 233 22.04 21.77 1.54
C GLN A 233 22.08 22.40 0.12
N SER A 234 23.28 22.76 -0.36
CA SER A 234 23.48 23.30 -1.70
C SER A 234 23.13 22.27 -2.77
N LEU A 235 23.71 21.07 -2.69
CA LEU A 235 23.47 20.00 -3.66
C LEU A 235 22.00 19.59 -3.67
N ARG A 236 21.39 19.45 -2.50
CA ARG A 236 19.95 19.13 -2.36
C ARG A 236 19.07 20.14 -3.08
N ARG A 237 19.29 21.44 -2.88
CA ARG A 237 18.54 22.51 -3.55
C ARG A 237 18.72 22.45 -5.07
N GLN A 238 19.96 22.23 -5.52
CA GLN A 238 20.26 22.13 -6.95
C GLN A 238 19.57 20.92 -7.58
N ILE A 239 19.60 19.75 -6.94
CA ILE A 239 18.90 18.53 -7.40
C ILE A 239 17.40 18.78 -7.54
N VAL A 240 16.76 19.25 -6.47
CA VAL A 240 15.30 19.46 -6.49
C VAL A 240 14.92 20.55 -7.49
N SER A 241 15.70 21.63 -7.62
CA SER A 241 15.46 22.65 -8.65
C SER A 241 15.59 22.08 -10.06
N PHE A 242 16.65 21.31 -10.32
CA PHE A 242 16.89 20.68 -11.61
C PHE A 242 15.75 19.74 -11.99
N ILE A 243 15.31 18.88 -11.07
CA ILE A 243 14.20 17.95 -11.31
C ILE A 243 12.91 18.70 -11.59
N ASN A 244 12.60 19.76 -10.84
CA ASN A 244 11.42 20.57 -11.10
C ASN A 244 11.46 21.24 -12.48
N ASP A 245 12.63 21.72 -12.92
CA ASP A 245 12.80 22.24 -14.28
C ASP A 245 12.62 21.13 -15.33
N VAL A 246 13.18 19.94 -15.11
CA VAL A 246 12.98 18.76 -15.99
C VAL A 246 11.50 18.38 -16.08
N ARG A 247 10.74 18.48 -14.98
CA ARG A 247 9.30 18.21 -14.97
C ARG A 247 8.47 19.19 -15.80
N THR A 248 9.03 20.33 -16.21
CA THR A 248 8.36 21.28 -17.12
C THR A 248 8.51 20.93 -18.59
N LEU A 249 9.39 19.97 -18.92
CA LEU A 249 9.57 19.48 -20.28
C LEU A 249 8.46 18.49 -20.67
N ASP A 250 8.19 18.40 -21.96
CA ASP A 250 7.28 17.41 -22.54
C ASP A 250 8.00 16.07 -22.67
N LEU A 251 7.98 15.28 -21.59
CA LEU A 251 8.63 13.98 -21.49
C LEU A 251 7.60 12.87 -21.46
N LYS A 252 7.97 11.68 -21.96
CA LYS A 252 7.10 10.50 -21.87
C LYS A 252 6.83 10.11 -20.43
N LYS A 253 7.85 10.18 -19.57
CA LYS A 253 7.71 9.91 -18.14
C LYS A 253 8.47 10.96 -17.33
N LEU A 254 7.69 11.74 -16.58
CA LEU A 254 8.23 12.71 -15.64
C LEU A 254 8.94 12.00 -14.47
N PRO A 255 10.10 12.52 -14.03
CA PRO A 255 10.81 11.94 -12.90
C PRO A 255 10.03 12.11 -11.58
N SER A 256 9.83 11.00 -10.89
CA SER A 256 9.17 10.91 -9.59
C SER A 256 10.10 11.21 -8.42
N VAL A 257 9.52 11.25 -7.21
CA VAL A 257 10.27 11.46 -5.97
C VAL A 257 11.21 10.28 -5.71
N SER A 258 10.84 9.06 -6.08
CA SER A 258 11.73 7.91 -6.00
C SER A 258 12.99 8.10 -6.86
N GLU A 259 12.83 8.53 -8.12
CA GLU A 259 13.98 8.81 -9.00
C GLU A 259 14.82 9.99 -8.48
N ALA A 260 14.20 10.99 -7.84
CA ALA A 260 14.91 12.08 -7.17
C ALA A 260 15.80 11.60 -6.02
N ILE A 261 15.29 10.70 -5.18
CA ILE A 261 16.03 10.11 -4.05
C ILE A 261 17.18 9.23 -4.57
N ASP A 262 16.92 8.40 -5.59
CA ASP A 262 17.95 7.53 -6.16
C ASP A 262 19.08 8.35 -6.80
N TRP A 263 18.75 9.41 -7.55
CA TRP A 263 19.74 10.29 -8.13
C TRP A 263 20.55 11.04 -7.06
N ALA A 264 19.89 11.52 -6.00
CA ALA A 264 20.58 12.14 -4.87
C ALA A 264 21.56 11.17 -4.18
N ARG A 265 21.19 9.88 -4.02
CA ARG A 265 22.10 8.85 -3.49
C ARG A 265 23.31 8.65 -4.38
N VAL A 266 23.11 8.57 -5.69
CA VAL A 266 24.21 8.45 -6.67
C VAL A 266 25.17 9.64 -6.57
N LEU A 267 24.66 10.85 -6.49
CA LEU A 267 25.50 12.06 -6.39
C LEU A 267 26.29 12.11 -5.08
N VAL A 268 25.70 11.68 -3.97
CA VAL A 268 26.42 11.54 -2.69
C VAL A 268 27.51 10.45 -2.77
N LEU A 269 27.24 9.33 -3.44
CA LEU A 269 28.24 8.27 -3.66
C LEU A 269 29.40 8.73 -4.54
N LEU A 270 29.13 9.60 -5.50
CA LEU A 270 30.15 10.25 -6.34
C LEU A 270 30.88 11.41 -5.62
N GLN A 271 30.57 11.65 -4.34
CA GLN A 271 31.13 12.74 -3.54
C GLN A 271 30.94 14.13 -4.18
N ALA A 272 29.83 14.31 -4.89
CA ALA A 272 29.48 15.58 -5.49
C ALA A 272 29.20 16.61 -4.40
N SER A 273 29.72 17.83 -4.58
CA SER A 273 29.39 18.99 -3.74
C SER A 273 28.38 19.93 -4.41
N GLU A 274 28.35 19.93 -5.74
CA GLU A 274 27.48 20.71 -6.60
C GLU A 274 27.17 19.94 -7.89
N LEU A 275 26.10 20.34 -8.59
CA LEU A 275 25.81 19.84 -9.93
C LEU A 275 26.79 20.45 -10.94
N ASP A 276 27.56 19.58 -11.57
CA ASP A 276 28.35 19.89 -12.74
C ASP A 276 27.73 19.28 -14.00
N HIS A 277 28.04 19.88 -15.15
CA HIS A 277 27.43 19.51 -16.41
C HIS A 277 27.82 18.10 -16.85
N GLN A 278 29.05 17.65 -16.62
CA GLN A 278 29.50 16.32 -17.06
C GLN A 278 28.86 15.22 -16.21
N MET A 279 28.80 15.42 -14.90
CA MET A 279 28.18 14.53 -13.94
C MET A 279 26.67 14.39 -14.18
N VAL A 280 25.97 15.49 -14.45
CA VAL A 280 24.54 15.41 -14.81
C VAL A 280 24.38 14.60 -16.09
N LYS A 281 25.21 14.84 -17.11
CA LYS A 281 25.19 14.06 -18.36
C LYS A 281 25.41 12.56 -18.14
N ASP A 282 26.38 12.21 -17.31
CA ASP A 282 26.76 10.82 -17.06
C ASP A 282 25.77 10.08 -16.14
N THR A 283 24.87 10.81 -15.47
CA THR A 283 23.89 10.24 -14.51
C THR A 283 22.43 10.49 -14.86
N LEU A 284 22.14 11.12 -16.00
CA LEU A 284 20.76 11.42 -16.46
C LEU A 284 19.90 10.16 -16.61
N ASN A 285 20.51 9.02 -16.92
CA ASN A 285 19.87 7.70 -17.00
C ASN A 285 19.31 7.19 -15.66
N VAL A 286 19.81 7.73 -14.53
CA VAL A 286 19.23 7.42 -13.21
C VAL A 286 17.87 8.09 -13.08
N LEU A 287 17.76 9.33 -13.55
CA LEU A 287 16.57 10.17 -13.44
C LEU A 287 15.52 9.85 -14.53
N LEU A 288 15.96 9.68 -15.77
CA LEU A 288 15.11 9.48 -16.95
C LEU A 288 15.27 8.06 -17.48
N LYS A 289 14.14 7.37 -17.72
CA LYS A 289 14.13 5.95 -18.11
C LYS A 289 14.02 5.70 -19.61
N TYR A 290 13.72 6.73 -20.39
CA TYR A 290 13.57 6.64 -21.85
C TYR A 290 14.66 7.44 -22.56
N GLU A 291 15.29 6.83 -23.58
CA GLU A 291 16.34 7.48 -24.36
C GLU A 291 15.85 8.80 -24.99
N ALA A 292 14.62 8.81 -25.52
CA ALA A 292 14.00 10.01 -26.09
C ALA A 292 13.86 11.16 -25.07
N ASP A 293 13.62 10.84 -23.80
CA ASP A 293 13.52 11.85 -22.73
C ASP A 293 14.91 12.43 -22.41
N ILE A 294 15.96 11.59 -22.47
CA ILE A 294 17.35 12.02 -22.31
C ILE A 294 17.76 12.93 -23.48
N GLU A 295 17.48 12.54 -24.72
CA GLU A 295 17.76 13.34 -25.92
C GLU A 295 17.07 14.71 -25.87
N THR A 296 15.83 14.77 -25.35
CA THR A 296 15.06 16.01 -25.19
C THR A 296 15.61 16.89 -24.07
N THR A 297 16.09 16.29 -22.98
CA THR A 297 16.60 17.01 -21.81
C THR A 297 18.03 17.51 -22.02
N MET A 298 18.86 16.77 -22.76
CA MET A 298 20.29 17.04 -22.95
C MET A 298 20.62 18.48 -23.41
N PRO A 299 19.92 19.08 -24.39
CA PRO A 299 20.15 20.46 -24.80
C PRO A 299 19.87 21.49 -23.71
N GLN A 300 18.97 21.18 -22.76
CA GLN A 300 18.52 22.08 -21.70
C GLN A 300 19.38 22.02 -20.43
N VAL A 301 20.21 20.98 -20.28
CA VAL A 301 21.02 20.73 -19.07
C VAL A 301 21.84 21.96 -18.66
N THR A 302 22.52 22.61 -19.61
CA THR A 302 23.34 23.80 -19.34
C THR A 302 22.52 24.96 -18.79
N ALA A 303 21.31 25.18 -19.32
CA ALA A 303 20.42 26.23 -18.87
C ALA A 303 19.89 25.95 -17.46
N PHE A 304 19.49 24.70 -17.18
CA PHE A 304 19.00 24.29 -15.87
C PHE A 304 20.09 24.38 -14.80
N ILE A 305 21.30 23.90 -15.08
CA ILE A 305 22.43 24.03 -14.13
C ILE A 305 22.74 25.51 -13.88
N GLY A 306 22.78 26.35 -14.92
CA GLY A 306 22.99 27.79 -14.78
C GLY A 306 21.98 28.47 -13.85
N LYS A 307 20.70 28.12 -13.99
CA LYS A 307 19.61 28.60 -13.12
C LYS A 307 19.77 28.09 -11.69
N THR A 308 20.14 26.83 -11.49
CA THR A 308 20.34 26.26 -10.14
C THR A 308 21.49 26.93 -9.37
N ARG A 309 22.56 27.36 -10.05
CA ARG A 309 23.70 28.03 -9.40
C ARG A 309 23.34 29.43 -8.90
N GLN A 310 22.47 30.16 -9.62
CA GLN A 310 21.98 31.48 -9.19
C GLN A 310 21.05 31.43 -7.96
N LEU A 311 20.47 30.26 -7.66
CA LEU A 311 19.60 30.06 -6.49
C LEU A 311 20.38 29.75 -5.20
N VAL A 312 21.67 29.43 -5.31
CA VAL A 312 22.54 29.05 -4.18
C VAL A 312 23.54 30.16 -3.81
N SER A 313 23.81 31.10 -4.73
CA SER A 313 24.55 32.35 -4.47
C SER A 313 23.70 33.38 -3.73
#